data_AF-A0A7X0J153-F1
#
_entry.id   AF-A0A7X0J153-F1
#
_cell.length_a   1.000
_cell.length_b   1.000
_cell.length_c   1.000
_cell.angle_alpha   90.00
_cell.angle_beta   90.00
_cell.angle_gamma   90.00
#
_symmetry.space_group_name_H-M   'P 1'
#
loop_
_entity.id
_entity.type
_entity.pdbx_description
1 polymer ?
#
loop_
_entity_poly.entity_id
_entity_poly.type
_entity_poly.pdbx_seq_one_letter_code
_entity_poly.pdbx_strand_id
1 'polypeptide(L)'
;MLKKIVFILIFLPHLTFAQTTAIGQETFRYKDTVRNRPVITEVWYPTDADVSKASTPPEYPFMRMPTIRNAPVPPRKFPLIMLSHGTGGGRLTMEWLVDILVQKGFIVAAVDHWGNTFDHKEAIDFVTPWERALDISFALTQLLDSKEFGGAIDKERIGATGFSIGGYTVLALAGGKLNLDALNHFVETPAGAKEIAIPEFPNLKEMVNKDEVRASFHKSPDLKDKRIKAFFAICPAIGQGFVSEKQFEHVHDPIYIVGAQSDSIAPVKTNAMHYHKLIKGSKLLIIPGMTGHYVFLNEAIDQVKEKEGKFFADDQTVNRYAVHEQVGNEAAKFFLTTLR
;
A
#
# COMPACT_ATOMS: atom_id res chain seq x y z
N MET A 1 44.33 58.42 4.76
CA MET A 1 44.33 57.32 3.77
C MET A 1 44.02 56.01 4.49
N LEU A 2 42.92 55.37 4.10
CA LEU A 2 42.22 54.29 4.80
C LEU A 2 42.95 52.94 4.64
N LYS A 3 43.25 52.24 5.74
CA LYS A 3 43.72 50.84 5.71
C LYS A 3 42.52 49.93 5.38
N LYS A 4 42.58 49.24 4.24
CA LYS A 4 41.58 48.24 3.84
C LYS A 4 41.74 46.98 4.71
N ILE A 5 40.75 46.72 5.56
CA ILE A 5 40.59 45.45 6.27
C ILE A 5 39.82 44.50 5.35
N VAL A 6 40.44 43.39 4.97
CA VAL A 6 39.79 42.32 4.22
C VAL A 6 39.13 41.38 5.22
N PHE A 7 37.80 41.35 5.25
CA PHE A 7 37.04 40.34 5.98
C PHE A 7 36.96 39.06 5.13
N ILE A 8 37.63 38.00 5.57
CA ILE A 8 37.46 36.66 5.02
C ILE A 8 36.22 36.05 5.69
N LEU A 9 35.11 36.00 4.97
CA LEU A 9 33.93 35.24 5.37
C LEU A 9 34.21 33.74 5.15
N ILE A 10 34.42 33.02 6.25
CA ILE A 10 34.50 31.56 6.26
C ILE A 10 33.06 31.03 6.23
N PHE A 11 32.61 30.56 5.07
CA PHE A 11 31.41 29.74 4.97
C PHE A 11 31.71 28.36 5.56
N LEU A 12 31.29 28.12 6.81
CA LEU A 12 31.21 26.76 7.33
C LEU A 12 30.09 26.01 6.59
N PRO A 13 30.35 24.85 5.97
CA PRO A 13 29.28 24.01 5.48
C PRO A 13 28.48 23.52 6.69
N HIS A 14 27.20 23.86 6.75
CA HIS A 14 26.27 23.18 7.65
C HIS A 14 26.18 21.72 7.19
N LEU A 15 26.97 20.86 7.81
CA LEU A 15 26.73 19.42 7.82
C LEU A 15 25.42 19.20 8.58
N THR A 16 24.30 19.30 7.88
CA THR A 16 23.05 18.70 8.35
C THR A 16 23.28 17.20 8.35
N PHE A 17 23.65 16.64 9.51
CA PHE A 17 23.45 15.23 9.75
C PHE A 17 21.95 14.99 9.56
N ALA A 18 21.59 14.23 8.53
CA ALA A 18 20.25 13.67 8.45
C ALA A 18 20.09 12.79 9.68
N GLN A 19 19.44 13.32 10.71
CA GLN A 19 19.16 12.56 11.91
C GLN A 19 18.16 11.48 11.50
N THR A 20 18.65 10.25 11.36
CA THR A 20 17.81 9.07 11.12
C THR A 20 16.79 9.03 12.24
N THR A 21 15.52 9.17 11.89
CA THR A 21 14.45 9.15 12.90
C THR A 21 14.26 7.71 13.34
N ALA A 22 14.22 7.46 14.64
CA ALA A 22 13.90 6.13 15.14
C ALA A 22 12.46 5.78 14.76
N ILE A 23 12.24 4.51 14.42
CA ILE A 23 10.93 4.01 13.98
C ILE A 23 10.31 3.19 15.11
N GLY A 24 9.20 3.67 15.66
CA GLY A 24 8.35 2.88 16.54
C GLY A 24 7.51 1.91 15.72
N GLN A 25 7.21 0.75 16.29
CA GLN A 25 6.34 -0.25 15.67
C GLN A 25 5.40 -0.88 16.71
N GLU A 26 4.12 -0.98 16.39
CA GLU A 26 3.09 -1.57 17.27
C GLU A 26 2.04 -2.34 16.46
N THR A 27 1.51 -3.42 17.06
CA THR A 27 0.46 -4.25 16.44
C THR A 27 -0.84 -4.09 17.20
N PHE A 28 -1.89 -3.67 16.50
CA PHE A 28 -3.25 -3.63 17.01
C PHE A 28 -4.03 -4.85 16.52
N ARG A 29 -4.85 -5.41 17.42
CA ARG A 29 -5.71 -6.56 17.12
C ARG A 29 -7.16 -6.18 17.41
N TYR A 30 -7.82 -5.63 16.41
CA TYR A 30 -9.21 -5.22 16.53
C TYR A 30 -10.15 -6.36 16.15
N LYS A 31 -11.40 -6.27 16.61
CA LYS A 31 -12.50 -7.13 16.17
C LYS A 31 -13.65 -6.27 15.68
N ASP A 32 -13.96 -6.38 14.40
CA ASP A 32 -15.18 -5.82 13.83
C ASP A 32 -16.34 -6.74 14.22
N THR A 33 -17.13 -6.33 15.21
CA THR A 33 -18.24 -7.12 15.74
C THR A 33 -19.45 -7.13 14.80
N VAL A 34 -19.58 -6.13 13.93
CA VAL A 34 -20.69 -6.03 12.95
C VAL A 34 -20.46 -7.03 11.83
N ARG A 35 -19.23 -7.11 11.32
CA ARG A 35 -18.83 -8.04 10.25
C ARG A 35 -18.24 -9.36 10.76
N ASN A 36 -18.18 -9.52 12.08
CA ASN A 36 -17.59 -10.65 12.82
C ASN A 36 -16.24 -11.12 12.28
N ARG A 37 -15.28 -10.19 12.16
CA ARG A 37 -13.95 -10.49 11.63
C ARG A 37 -12.84 -9.76 12.39
N PRO A 38 -11.68 -10.42 12.58
CA PRO A 38 -10.51 -9.75 13.13
C PRO A 38 -9.94 -8.78 12.09
N VAL A 39 -9.43 -7.65 12.56
CA VAL A 39 -8.70 -6.68 11.73
C VAL A 39 -7.40 -6.39 12.46
N ILE A 40 -6.34 -7.06 12.02
CA ILE A 40 -4.99 -6.90 12.56
C ILE A 40 -4.31 -5.76 11.80
N THR A 41 -3.80 -4.79 12.53
CA THR A 41 -3.17 -3.60 11.95
C THR A 41 -1.79 -3.42 12.53
N GLU A 42 -0.77 -3.32 11.68
CA GLU A 42 0.58 -2.96 12.08
C GLU A 42 0.78 -1.47 11.84
N VAL A 43 1.31 -0.76 12.83
CA VAL A 43 1.51 0.68 12.79
C VAL A 43 2.97 0.99 13.01
N TRP A 44 3.54 1.80 12.13
CA TRP A 44 4.87 2.36 12.25
C TRP A 44 4.81 3.88 12.28
N TYR A 45 5.68 4.49 13.06
CA TYR A 45 5.63 5.93 13.33
C TYR A 45 6.99 6.49 13.72
N PRO A 46 7.23 7.79 13.46
CA PRO A 46 8.42 8.48 13.95
C PRO A 46 8.39 8.52 15.48
N THR A 47 9.47 8.13 16.15
CA THR A 47 9.61 8.22 17.61
C THR A 47 10.89 8.97 17.99
N ASP A 48 10.86 9.61 19.16
CA ASP A 48 12.01 10.29 19.76
C ASP A 48 12.79 9.33 20.72
N ALA A 49 12.45 8.03 20.70
CA ALA A 49 13.15 7.01 21.46
C ALA A 49 14.60 6.81 20.98
N ASP A 50 15.46 6.34 21.89
CA ASP A 50 16.86 6.05 21.57
C ASP A 50 16.97 4.98 20.48
N VAL A 51 17.56 5.37 19.33
CA VAL A 51 17.76 4.51 18.16
C VAL A 51 18.62 3.28 18.47
N SER A 52 19.44 3.32 19.51
CA SER A 52 20.24 2.16 19.95
C SER A 52 19.37 0.96 20.39
N LYS A 53 18.09 1.20 20.70
CA LYS A 53 17.10 0.17 21.06
C LYS A 53 16.43 -0.47 19.85
N ALA A 54 16.67 0.05 18.65
CA ALA A 54 16.07 -0.49 17.44
C ALA A 54 16.69 -1.85 17.11
N SER A 55 15.84 -2.82 16.76
CA SER A 55 16.28 -4.17 16.41
C SER A 55 15.45 -4.74 15.26
N THR A 56 16.03 -5.74 14.59
CA THR A 56 15.34 -6.59 13.64
C THR A 56 15.14 -7.97 14.28
N PRO A 57 13.96 -8.59 14.13
CA PRO A 57 13.77 -9.97 14.58
C PRO A 57 14.80 -10.90 13.91
N PRO A 58 15.44 -11.82 14.66
CA PRO A 58 16.51 -12.68 14.12
C PRO A 58 16.08 -13.58 12.95
N GLU A 59 14.80 -13.98 12.91
CA GLU A 59 14.24 -14.94 11.93
C GLU A 59 13.22 -14.25 11.02
N TYR A 60 13.55 -13.06 10.50
CA TYR A 60 12.66 -12.32 9.62
C TYR A 60 12.90 -12.68 8.15
N PRO A 61 11.84 -12.98 7.35
CA PRO A 61 11.99 -13.46 5.97
C PRO A 61 12.44 -12.39 4.96
N PHE A 62 12.50 -11.12 5.40
CA PHE A 62 12.75 -9.97 4.53
C PHE A 62 13.89 -9.10 5.08
N MET A 63 14.56 -8.40 4.17
CA MET A 63 15.40 -7.26 4.50
C MET A 63 14.49 -6.14 5.04
N ARG A 64 14.78 -5.64 6.24
CA ARG A 64 13.97 -4.61 6.90
C ARG A 64 14.82 -3.64 7.69
N MET A 65 14.32 -2.42 7.89
CA MET A 65 14.92 -1.52 8.85
C MET A 65 14.67 -1.97 10.31
N PRO A 66 15.62 -1.72 11.23
CA PRO A 66 15.41 -1.90 12.66
C PRO A 66 14.29 -0.99 13.18
N THR A 67 13.46 -1.54 14.06
CA THR A 67 12.35 -0.81 14.70
C THR A 67 12.40 -0.98 16.21
N ILE A 68 11.73 -0.09 16.94
CA ILE A 68 11.57 -0.17 18.39
C ILE A 68 10.12 -0.58 18.67
N ARG A 69 9.92 -1.81 19.14
CA ARG A 69 8.58 -2.30 19.51
C ARG A 69 8.01 -1.48 20.67
N ASN A 70 6.76 -1.04 20.52
CA ASN A 70 6.00 -0.28 21.52
C ASN A 70 6.75 0.98 22.01
N ALA A 71 7.42 1.68 21.08
CA ALA A 71 8.10 2.93 21.40
C ALA A 71 7.10 4.01 21.86
N PRO A 72 7.49 4.97 22.69
CA PRO A 72 6.61 6.10 23.00
C PRO A 72 6.23 6.88 21.72
N VAL A 73 4.94 7.13 21.54
CA VAL A 73 4.42 8.00 20.49
C VAL A 73 4.69 9.46 20.88
N PRO A 74 5.40 10.26 20.07
CA PRO A 74 5.66 11.66 20.39
C PRO A 74 4.37 12.49 20.48
N PRO A 75 4.28 13.50 21.37
CA PRO A 75 3.09 14.34 21.54
C PRO A 75 2.97 15.41 20.44
N ARG A 76 3.01 15.01 19.17
CA ARG A 76 2.86 15.86 17.98
C ARG A 76 2.02 15.16 16.92
N LYS A 77 1.40 15.95 16.04
CA LYS A 77 0.53 15.43 14.98
C LYS A 77 1.33 15.06 13.74
N PHE A 78 1.08 13.87 13.21
CA PHE A 78 1.65 13.36 11.97
C PHE A 78 0.53 13.04 10.97
N PRO A 79 0.78 13.23 9.66
CA PRO A 79 -0.09 12.67 8.63
C PRO A 79 -0.11 11.14 8.72
N LEU A 80 -1.25 10.53 8.38
CA LEU A 80 -1.44 9.07 8.42
C LEU A 80 -1.60 8.50 7.00
N ILE A 81 -0.89 7.42 6.69
CA ILE A 81 -1.07 6.65 5.47
C ILE A 81 -1.60 5.26 5.80
N MET A 82 -2.80 4.93 5.31
CA MET A 82 -3.33 3.57 5.37
C MET A 82 -2.73 2.72 4.23
N LEU A 83 -2.31 1.49 4.52
CA LEU A 83 -1.67 0.60 3.56
C LEU A 83 -2.47 -0.70 3.40
N SER A 84 -2.83 -1.04 2.15
CA SER A 84 -3.44 -2.32 1.78
C SER A 84 -2.46 -3.16 0.95
N HIS A 85 -2.17 -4.37 1.42
CA HIS A 85 -1.25 -5.29 0.74
C HIS A 85 -1.87 -5.92 -0.53
N GLY A 86 -1.10 -6.72 -1.26
CA GLY A 86 -1.57 -7.50 -2.42
C GLY A 86 -2.39 -8.74 -2.05
N THR A 87 -2.84 -9.51 -3.05
CA THR A 87 -3.58 -10.76 -2.83
C THR A 87 -2.70 -11.77 -2.10
N GLY A 88 -3.23 -12.46 -1.09
CA GLY A 88 -2.50 -13.48 -0.33
C GLY A 88 -1.24 -12.98 0.37
N GLY A 89 -1.10 -11.66 0.55
CA GLY A 89 0.01 -11.03 1.25
C GLY A 89 -0.25 -10.88 2.74
N GLY A 90 0.20 -9.77 3.32
CA GLY A 90 -0.08 -9.39 4.71
C GLY A 90 0.48 -8.02 5.03
N ARG A 91 0.13 -7.48 6.20
CA ARG A 91 0.50 -6.13 6.66
C ARG A 91 2.00 -5.84 6.65
N LEU A 92 2.84 -6.88 6.68
CA LEU A 92 4.30 -6.77 6.68
C LEU A 92 4.94 -6.85 5.27
N THR A 93 4.18 -7.10 4.21
CA THR A 93 4.72 -7.43 2.86
C THR A 93 5.24 -6.23 2.05
N MET A 94 5.06 -5.01 2.57
CA MET A 94 5.44 -3.75 1.93
C MET A 94 6.20 -2.82 2.90
N GLU A 95 6.99 -3.40 3.81
CA GLU A 95 7.78 -2.64 4.78
C GLU A 95 8.78 -1.69 4.10
N TRP A 96 9.28 -2.01 2.89
CA TRP A 96 10.13 -1.09 2.13
C TRP A 96 9.49 0.30 1.92
N LEU A 97 8.17 0.35 1.71
CA LEU A 97 7.42 1.59 1.51
C LEU A 97 7.16 2.28 2.86
N VAL A 98 6.86 1.47 3.88
CA VAL A 98 6.69 1.95 5.25
C VAL A 98 7.95 2.66 5.74
N ASP A 99 9.12 2.05 5.55
CA ASP A 99 10.42 2.57 5.96
C ASP A 99 10.65 3.97 5.38
N ILE A 100 10.39 4.14 4.08
CA ILE A 100 10.55 5.44 3.39
C ILE A 100 9.53 6.46 3.91
N LEU A 101 8.25 6.09 4.03
CA LEU A 101 7.21 7.01 4.48
C LEU A 101 7.40 7.45 5.93
N VAL A 102 7.74 6.54 6.84
CA VAL A 102 7.96 6.90 8.25
C VAL A 102 9.16 7.83 8.41
N GLN A 103 10.25 7.59 7.67
CA GLN A 103 11.41 8.49 7.63
C GLN A 103 11.07 9.89 7.08
N LYS A 104 9.95 10.03 6.37
CA LYS A 104 9.43 11.32 5.87
C LYS A 104 8.39 11.94 6.80
N GLY A 105 8.19 11.37 7.99
CA GLY A 105 7.34 11.92 9.04
C GLY A 105 5.88 11.48 8.98
N PHE A 106 5.57 10.37 8.32
CA PHE A 106 4.22 9.79 8.30
C PHE A 106 4.06 8.72 9.38
N ILE A 107 2.88 8.64 9.98
CA ILE A 107 2.41 7.38 10.57
C ILE A 107 1.93 6.51 9.41
N VAL A 108 2.28 5.22 9.40
CA VAL A 108 1.81 4.26 8.40
C VAL A 108 1.13 3.10 9.10
N ALA A 109 -0.08 2.77 8.67
CA ALA A 109 -0.87 1.67 9.22
C ALA A 109 -1.22 0.65 8.13
N ALA A 110 -0.62 -0.53 8.18
CA ALA A 110 -0.90 -1.62 7.25
C ALA A 110 -1.88 -2.62 7.85
N VAL A 111 -2.89 -3.01 7.07
CA VAL A 111 -4.02 -3.82 7.54
C VAL A 111 -3.96 -5.22 6.93
N ASP A 112 -4.07 -6.25 7.75
CA ASP A 112 -4.35 -7.61 7.28
C ASP A 112 -5.82 -7.73 6.90
N HIS A 113 -6.07 -8.30 5.73
CA HIS A 113 -7.41 -8.56 5.23
C HIS A 113 -7.81 -10.01 5.52
N TRP A 114 -8.75 -10.20 6.45
CA TRP A 114 -9.20 -11.53 6.86
C TRP A 114 -9.61 -12.38 5.65
N GLY A 115 -9.15 -13.63 5.64
CA GLY A 115 -9.40 -14.58 4.56
C GLY A 115 -8.58 -14.33 3.28
N ASN A 116 -7.80 -13.26 3.23
CA ASN A 116 -6.94 -12.91 2.10
C ASN A 116 -5.51 -12.61 2.53
N THR A 117 -4.93 -13.42 3.42
CA THR A 117 -3.52 -13.33 3.82
C THR A 117 -2.73 -14.58 3.42
N PHE A 118 -1.40 -14.54 3.54
CA PHE A 118 -0.54 -15.68 3.23
C PHE A 118 -0.79 -16.87 4.17
N ASP A 119 -1.16 -16.60 5.42
CA ASP A 119 -1.36 -17.54 6.52
C ASP A 119 -2.83 -17.88 6.80
N HIS A 120 -3.78 -17.19 6.17
CA HIS A 120 -5.21 -17.45 6.30
C HIS A 120 -5.96 -17.15 4.99
N LYS A 121 -6.35 -18.22 4.29
CA LYS A 121 -6.93 -18.16 2.94
C LYS A 121 -8.33 -18.76 2.90
N GLU A 122 -9.31 -17.90 2.71
CA GLU A 122 -10.71 -18.25 2.51
C GLU A 122 -11.10 -17.95 1.07
N ALA A 123 -11.58 -18.95 0.34
CA ALA A 123 -11.82 -18.83 -1.11
C ALA A 123 -12.75 -17.66 -1.45
N ILE A 124 -13.80 -17.44 -0.65
CA ILE A 124 -14.73 -16.33 -0.86
C ILE A 124 -14.03 -14.96 -0.70
N ASP A 125 -13.16 -14.80 0.30
CA ASP A 125 -12.47 -13.53 0.59
C ASP A 125 -11.37 -13.17 -0.44
N PHE A 126 -10.99 -14.13 -1.30
CA PHE A 126 -10.14 -13.87 -2.47
C PHE A 126 -10.88 -13.23 -3.65
N VAL A 127 -12.21 -13.32 -3.68
CA VAL A 127 -13.06 -12.83 -4.77
C VAL A 127 -14.09 -11.79 -4.32
N THR A 128 -14.04 -11.36 -3.06
CA THR A 128 -14.86 -10.28 -2.48
C THR A 128 -14.04 -9.04 -2.10
N PRO A 129 -13.34 -8.39 -3.06
CA PRO A 129 -12.31 -7.41 -2.75
C PRO A 129 -12.83 -6.12 -2.09
N TRP A 130 -14.14 -5.89 -2.05
CA TRP A 130 -14.74 -4.75 -1.32
C TRP A 130 -14.58 -4.87 0.20
N GLU A 131 -14.47 -6.09 0.74
CA GLU A 131 -14.28 -6.29 2.18
C GLU A 131 -12.98 -5.66 2.67
N ARG A 132 -11.96 -5.63 1.81
CA ARG A 132 -10.67 -5.00 2.08
C ARG A 132 -10.80 -3.49 2.32
N ALA A 133 -11.64 -2.81 1.54
CA ALA A 133 -11.89 -1.37 1.73
C ALA A 133 -12.57 -1.12 3.08
N LEU A 134 -13.54 -1.97 3.45
CA LEU A 134 -14.20 -1.90 4.74
C LEU A 134 -13.24 -2.18 5.91
N ASP A 135 -12.27 -3.07 5.75
CA ASP A 135 -11.23 -3.31 6.76
C ASP A 135 -10.35 -2.08 6.96
N ILE A 136 -9.93 -1.40 5.88
CA ILE A 136 -9.17 -0.15 5.98
C ILE A 136 -9.98 0.92 6.71
N SER A 137 -11.23 1.14 6.31
CA SER A 137 -12.11 2.13 6.95
C SER A 137 -12.37 1.82 8.42
N PHE A 138 -12.53 0.54 8.77
CA PHE A 138 -12.68 0.11 10.15
C PHE A 138 -11.41 0.36 10.97
N ALA A 139 -10.25 -0.10 10.48
CA ALA A 139 -8.96 0.12 11.13
C ALA A 139 -8.66 1.62 11.31
N LEU A 140 -8.98 2.45 10.31
CA LEU A 140 -8.84 3.90 10.40
C LEU A 140 -9.69 4.47 11.54
N THR A 141 -10.95 4.05 11.68
CA THR A 141 -11.79 4.48 12.82
C THR A 141 -11.14 4.10 14.15
N GLN A 142 -10.70 2.85 14.30
CA GLN A 142 -10.10 2.37 15.54
C GLN A 142 -8.82 3.13 15.91
N LEU A 143 -7.99 3.48 14.93
CA LEU A 143 -6.78 4.28 15.16
C LEU A 143 -7.09 5.73 15.55
N LEU A 144 -8.09 6.35 14.91
CA LEU A 144 -8.49 7.72 15.23
C LEU A 144 -9.12 7.87 16.63
N ASP A 145 -9.69 6.78 17.14
CA ASP A 145 -10.31 6.70 18.47
C ASP A 145 -9.38 6.11 19.55
N SER A 146 -8.19 5.62 19.16
CA SER A 146 -7.20 5.07 20.09
C SER A 146 -6.64 6.16 21.00
N LYS A 147 -6.38 5.81 22.27
CA LYS A 147 -5.77 6.73 23.23
C LYS A 147 -4.29 7.01 22.93
N GLU A 148 -3.63 6.02 22.35
CA GLU A 148 -2.21 6.01 22.01
C GLU A 148 -1.93 6.83 20.75
N PHE A 149 -2.75 6.66 19.69
CA PHE A 149 -2.51 7.28 18.38
C PHE A 149 -3.48 8.39 18.00
N GLY A 150 -4.71 8.39 18.51
CA GLY A 150 -5.76 9.33 18.08
C GLY A 150 -5.37 10.80 18.26
N GLY A 151 -4.56 11.11 19.29
CA GLY A 151 -4.00 12.45 19.52
C GLY A 151 -2.78 12.79 18.65
N ALA A 152 -2.05 11.78 18.17
CA ALA A 152 -0.87 11.91 17.32
C ALA A 152 -1.20 11.91 15.82
N ILE A 153 -2.42 11.53 15.43
CA ILE A 153 -2.85 11.55 14.03
C ILE A 153 -3.45 12.91 13.67
N ASP A 154 -2.98 13.48 12.56
CA ASP A 154 -3.61 14.62 11.93
C ASP A 154 -4.80 14.18 11.06
N LYS A 155 -6.02 14.41 11.56
CA LYS A 155 -7.27 13.94 10.95
C LYS A 155 -7.56 14.57 9.57
N GLU A 156 -6.94 15.70 9.25
CA GLU A 156 -7.11 16.36 7.95
C GLU A 156 -6.09 15.87 6.91
N ARG A 157 -5.04 15.15 7.35
CA ARG A 157 -3.94 14.69 6.50
C ARG A 157 -3.83 13.17 6.50
N ILE A 158 -4.86 12.52 5.96
CA ILE A 158 -4.94 11.07 5.82
C ILE A 158 -4.85 10.69 4.33
N GLY A 159 -3.90 9.83 3.98
CA GLY A 159 -3.77 9.24 2.65
C GLY A 159 -3.92 7.71 2.69
N ALA A 160 -3.98 7.09 1.52
CA ALA A 160 -3.93 5.64 1.40
C ALA A 160 -3.03 5.19 0.25
N THR A 161 -2.35 4.08 0.45
CA THR A 161 -1.54 3.41 -0.57
C THR A 161 -1.84 1.91 -0.61
N GLY A 162 -1.64 1.27 -1.75
CA GLY A 162 -1.80 -0.17 -1.83
C GLY A 162 -1.23 -0.78 -3.09
N PHE A 163 -0.93 -2.08 -3.02
CA PHE A 163 -0.32 -2.85 -4.10
C PHE A 163 -1.28 -3.89 -4.67
N SER A 164 -1.30 -4.09 -5.99
CA SER A 164 -2.09 -5.13 -6.65
C SER A 164 -3.58 -4.98 -6.32
N ILE A 165 -4.24 -5.99 -5.77
CA ILE A 165 -5.63 -5.85 -5.28
C ILE A 165 -5.77 -4.77 -4.20
N GLY A 166 -4.73 -4.49 -3.40
CA GLY A 166 -4.68 -3.36 -2.48
C GLY A 166 -4.63 -2.01 -3.21
N GLY A 167 -4.05 -1.97 -4.42
CA GLY A 167 -4.13 -0.82 -5.32
C GLY A 167 -5.57 -0.58 -5.79
N TYR A 168 -6.32 -1.63 -6.10
CA TYR A 168 -7.78 -1.52 -6.27
C TYR A 168 -8.47 -1.05 -4.99
N THR A 169 -8.11 -1.61 -3.82
CA THR A 169 -8.73 -1.26 -2.54
C THR A 169 -8.67 0.24 -2.27
N VAL A 170 -7.53 0.89 -2.53
CA VAL A 170 -7.43 2.34 -2.36
C VAL A 170 -8.20 3.14 -3.41
N LEU A 171 -8.32 2.65 -4.64
CA LEU A 171 -9.18 3.27 -5.66
C LEU A 171 -10.68 3.10 -5.33
N ALA A 172 -11.08 1.99 -4.71
CA ALA A 172 -12.43 1.80 -4.20
C ALA A 172 -12.74 2.76 -3.04
N LEU A 173 -11.80 2.95 -2.11
CA LEU A 173 -11.89 3.94 -1.04
C LEU A 173 -11.99 5.39 -1.56
N ALA A 174 -11.41 5.67 -2.73
CA ALA A 174 -11.57 6.97 -3.40
C ALA A 174 -12.97 7.18 -4.02
N GLY A 175 -13.76 6.11 -4.14
CA GLY A 175 -15.10 6.12 -4.73
C GLY A 175 -15.20 5.42 -6.09
N GLY A 176 -14.16 4.68 -6.51
CA GLY A 176 -14.23 3.81 -7.69
C GLY A 176 -15.24 2.67 -7.48
N LYS A 177 -16.20 2.54 -8.40
CA LYS A 177 -17.25 1.51 -8.31
C LYS A 177 -16.95 0.34 -9.24
N LEU A 178 -16.62 -0.83 -8.70
CA LEU A 178 -16.39 -2.04 -9.48
C LEU A 178 -17.68 -2.49 -10.20
N ASN A 179 -17.57 -2.89 -11.46
CA ASN A 179 -18.64 -3.58 -12.17
C ASN A 179 -18.30 -5.08 -12.21
N LEU A 180 -18.98 -5.86 -11.36
CA LEU A 180 -18.76 -7.31 -11.28
C LEU A 180 -19.10 -8.04 -12.58
N ASP A 181 -20.13 -7.62 -13.31
CA ASP A 181 -20.52 -8.24 -14.58
C ASP A 181 -19.46 -8.02 -15.66
N ALA A 182 -18.88 -6.82 -15.73
CA ALA A 182 -17.77 -6.55 -16.63
C ALA A 182 -16.53 -7.39 -16.31
N LEU A 183 -16.20 -7.53 -15.03
CA LEU A 183 -15.09 -8.38 -14.59
C LEU A 183 -15.36 -9.86 -14.93
N ASN A 184 -16.56 -10.36 -14.64
CA ASN A 184 -16.97 -11.74 -14.97
C ASN A 184 -16.90 -12.01 -16.48
N HIS A 185 -17.38 -11.07 -17.30
CA HIS A 185 -17.31 -11.21 -18.75
C HIS A 185 -15.87 -11.30 -19.25
N PHE A 186 -14.96 -10.50 -18.68
CA PHE A 186 -13.54 -10.57 -19.02
C PHE A 186 -12.93 -11.93 -18.64
N VAL A 187 -13.21 -12.43 -17.44
CA VAL A 187 -12.72 -13.73 -16.93
C VAL A 187 -13.14 -14.91 -17.80
N GLU A 188 -14.26 -14.81 -18.51
CA GLU A 188 -14.76 -15.84 -19.43
C GLU A 188 -14.03 -15.85 -20.78
N THR A 189 -13.19 -14.84 -21.08
CA THR A 189 -12.34 -14.83 -22.27
C THR A 189 -11.04 -15.63 -22.06
N PRO A 190 -10.39 -16.16 -23.12
CA PRO A 190 -9.11 -16.84 -22.98
C PRO A 190 -8.00 -15.98 -22.35
N ALA A 191 -7.98 -14.69 -22.66
CA ALA A 191 -7.02 -13.74 -22.08
C ALA A 191 -7.31 -13.50 -20.60
N GLY A 192 -8.57 -13.26 -20.23
CA GLY A 192 -8.95 -13.02 -18.84
C GLY A 192 -8.84 -14.26 -17.96
N ALA A 193 -9.10 -15.45 -18.49
CA ALA A 193 -8.88 -16.71 -17.78
C ALA A 193 -7.40 -16.90 -17.38
N LYS A 194 -6.45 -16.38 -18.17
CA LYS A 194 -5.02 -16.38 -17.84
C LYS A 194 -4.68 -15.29 -16.83
N GLU A 195 -5.21 -14.09 -17.01
CA GLU A 195 -4.89 -12.93 -16.16
C GLU A 195 -5.50 -13.02 -14.75
N ILE A 196 -6.64 -13.70 -14.58
CA ILE A 196 -7.28 -13.90 -13.27
C ILE A 196 -6.70 -15.07 -12.48
N ALA A 197 -5.75 -15.83 -13.04
CA ALA A 197 -5.05 -16.85 -12.28
C ALA A 197 -4.35 -16.17 -11.09
N ILE A 198 -4.61 -16.65 -9.88
CA ILE A 198 -4.05 -16.11 -8.64
C ILE A 198 -2.94 -17.06 -8.17
N PRO A 199 -1.64 -16.78 -8.45
CA PRO A 199 -0.54 -17.68 -8.07
C PRO A 199 -0.43 -17.93 -6.56
N GLU A 200 -1.04 -17.04 -5.76
CA GLU A 200 -1.12 -17.13 -4.31
C GLU A 200 -2.18 -18.14 -3.85
N PHE A 201 -3.15 -18.51 -4.69
CA PHE A 201 -4.18 -19.51 -4.39
C PHE A 201 -4.57 -20.33 -5.64
N PRO A 202 -3.74 -21.32 -6.04
CA PRO A 202 -3.88 -22.03 -7.33
C PRO A 202 -5.23 -22.72 -7.60
N ASN A 203 -5.89 -23.25 -6.56
CA ASN A 203 -7.15 -24.00 -6.69
C ASN A 203 -8.40 -23.12 -6.46
N LEU A 204 -8.25 -21.80 -6.37
CA LEU A 204 -9.33 -20.88 -6.01
C LEU A 204 -10.58 -21.04 -6.88
N LYS A 205 -10.40 -21.18 -8.21
CA LYS A 205 -11.51 -21.28 -9.16
C LYS A 205 -12.43 -22.48 -8.91
N GLU A 206 -11.89 -23.56 -8.34
CA GLU A 206 -12.65 -24.78 -8.03
C GLU A 206 -13.41 -24.66 -6.70
N MET A 207 -12.97 -23.76 -5.81
CA MET A 207 -13.52 -23.57 -4.47
C MET A 207 -14.57 -22.45 -4.41
N VAL A 208 -14.59 -21.56 -5.39
CA VAL A 208 -15.49 -20.39 -5.41
C VAL A 208 -16.85 -20.75 -6.00
N ASN A 209 -17.91 -20.48 -5.23
CA ASN A 209 -19.28 -20.51 -5.71
C ASN A 209 -19.68 -19.15 -6.33
N LYS A 210 -19.92 -19.11 -7.65
CA LYS A 210 -20.28 -17.88 -8.37
C LYS A 210 -21.56 -17.21 -7.84
N ASP A 211 -22.53 -17.98 -7.38
CA ASP A 211 -23.81 -17.43 -6.88
C ASP A 211 -23.62 -16.79 -5.51
N GLU A 212 -22.76 -17.37 -4.68
CA GLU A 212 -22.36 -16.77 -3.40
C GLU A 212 -21.62 -15.44 -3.63
N VAL A 213 -20.67 -15.39 -4.58
CA VAL A 213 -19.95 -14.16 -4.94
C VAL A 213 -20.93 -13.07 -5.39
N ARG A 214 -21.87 -13.40 -6.29
CA ARG A 214 -22.89 -12.45 -6.75
C ARG A 214 -23.76 -11.94 -5.61
N ALA A 215 -24.27 -12.85 -4.76
CA ALA A 215 -25.08 -12.50 -3.60
C ALA A 215 -24.32 -11.61 -2.61
N SER A 216 -23.02 -11.85 -2.45
CA SER A 216 -22.14 -11.06 -1.59
C SER A 216 -21.90 -9.67 -2.18
N PHE A 217 -21.64 -9.56 -3.49
CA PHE A 217 -21.43 -8.27 -4.16
C PHE A 217 -22.66 -7.37 -4.14
N HIS A 218 -23.87 -7.93 -4.24
CA HIS A 218 -25.12 -7.18 -4.07
C HIS A 218 -25.26 -6.55 -2.68
N LYS A 219 -24.54 -7.04 -1.67
CA LYS A 219 -24.51 -6.49 -0.32
C LYS A 219 -23.35 -5.50 -0.11
N SER A 220 -22.46 -5.33 -1.08
CA SER A 220 -21.36 -4.37 -0.98
C SER A 220 -21.93 -2.96 -0.79
N PRO A 221 -21.57 -2.25 0.29
CA PRO A 221 -21.98 -0.86 0.48
C PRO A 221 -21.19 0.07 -0.46
N ASP A 222 -21.50 1.37 -0.39
CA ASP A 222 -20.58 2.38 -0.92
C ASP A 222 -19.28 2.33 -0.12
N LEU A 223 -18.15 2.25 -0.83
CA LEU A 223 -16.82 2.04 -0.25
C LEU A 223 -16.06 3.35 -0.05
N LYS A 224 -16.58 4.48 -0.54
CA LYS A 224 -15.88 5.75 -0.44
C LYS A 224 -15.68 6.17 1.02
N ASP A 225 -14.43 6.40 1.41
CA ASP A 225 -14.09 6.94 2.74
C ASP A 225 -13.64 8.39 2.64
N LYS A 226 -14.53 9.31 3.03
CA LYS A 226 -14.31 10.77 2.93
C LYS A 226 -13.18 11.29 3.83
N ARG A 227 -12.68 10.48 4.77
CA ARG A 227 -11.56 10.87 5.64
C ARG A 227 -10.23 10.82 4.90
N ILE A 228 -10.11 9.96 3.89
CA ILE A 228 -8.89 9.77 3.10
C ILE A 228 -8.89 10.79 1.94
N LYS A 229 -7.80 11.54 1.81
CA LYS A 229 -7.70 12.73 0.94
C LYS A 229 -6.74 12.58 -0.24
N ALA A 230 -5.97 11.50 -0.31
CA ALA A 230 -5.03 11.25 -1.40
C ALA A 230 -4.74 9.75 -1.52
N PHE A 231 -4.58 9.26 -2.75
CA PHE A 231 -4.50 7.83 -3.03
C PHE A 231 -3.32 7.51 -3.95
N PHE A 232 -2.45 6.59 -3.53
CA PHE A 232 -1.28 6.13 -4.28
C PHE A 232 -1.44 4.63 -4.60
N ALA A 233 -1.77 4.30 -5.84
CA ALA A 233 -2.10 2.92 -6.24
C ALA A 233 -0.94 2.29 -7.02
N ILE A 234 -0.34 1.23 -6.47
CA ILE A 234 0.81 0.54 -7.07
C ILE A 234 0.33 -0.73 -7.77
N CYS A 235 0.54 -0.80 -9.08
CA CYS A 235 0.07 -1.88 -9.96
C CYS A 235 -1.37 -2.33 -9.64
N PRO A 236 -2.36 -1.41 -9.58
CA PRO A 236 -3.72 -1.76 -9.16
C PRO A 236 -4.30 -2.85 -10.05
N ALA A 237 -4.72 -3.97 -9.47
CA ALA A 237 -5.29 -5.10 -10.20
C ALA A 237 -6.79 -4.89 -10.50
N ILE A 238 -7.39 -5.83 -11.25
CA ILE A 238 -8.82 -5.91 -11.58
C ILE A 238 -9.40 -4.70 -12.34
N GLY A 239 -8.56 -4.01 -13.13
CA GLY A 239 -8.97 -2.87 -13.95
C GLY A 239 -10.07 -3.18 -14.98
N GLN A 240 -10.23 -4.44 -15.34
CA GLN A 240 -11.19 -4.91 -16.34
C GLN A 240 -12.65 -4.83 -15.83
N GLY A 241 -12.84 -4.74 -14.52
CA GLY A 241 -14.14 -4.42 -13.92
C GLY A 241 -14.52 -2.93 -14.03
N PHE A 242 -13.69 -2.09 -14.66
CA PHE A 242 -13.95 -0.68 -14.89
C PHE A 242 -14.02 -0.40 -16.38
N VAL A 243 -15.19 -0.07 -16.91
CA VAL A 243 -15.42 0.06 -18.36
C VAL A 243 -15.78 1.49 -18.78
N SER A 244 -16.00 2.40 -17.81
CA SER A 244 -16.39 3.79 -18.06
C SER A 244 -15.89 4.76 -17.00
N GLU A 245 -15.62 6.00 -17.40
CA GLU A 245 -15.33 7.11 -16.48
C GLU A 245 -16.43 7.34 -15.44
N LYS A 246 -17.69 6.96 -15.74
CA LYS A 246 -18.82 7.05 -14.80
C LYS A 246 -18.55 6.29 -13.49
N GLN A 247 -17.78 5.21 -13.53
CA GLN A 247 -17.42 4.45 -12.33
C GLN A 247 -16.47 5.21 -11.39
N PHE A 248 -15.93 6.35 -11.83
CA PHE A 248 -15.09 7.25 -11.06
C PHE A 248 -15.69 8.66 -10.93
N GLU A 249 -16.98 8.85 -11.22
CA GLU A 249 -17.62 10.18 -11.22
C GLU A 249 -17.57 10.89 -9.85
N HIS A 250 -17.46 10.12 -8.77
CA HIS A 250 -17.37 10.61 -7.38
C HIS A 250 -15.94 10.70 -6.86
N VAL A 251 -14.94 10.44 -7.71
CA VAL A 251 -13.53 10.50 -7.35
C VAL A 251 -13.01 11.89 -7.67
N HIS A 252 -12.72 12.65 -6.62
CA HIS A 252 -12.29 14.06 -6.72
C HIS A 252 -10.94 14.30 -6.06
N ASP A 253 -10.50 13.37 -5.22
CA ASP A 253 -9.24 13.43 -4.51
C ASP A 253 -8.06 13.07 -5.43
N PRO A 254 -6.85 13.62 -5.18
CA PRO A 254 -5.67 13.28 -5.96
C PRO A 254 -5.37 11.78 -5.99
N ILE A 255 -5.09 11.26 -7.19
CA ILE A 255 -4.69 9.87 -7.44
C ILE A 255 -3.36 9.83 -8.19
N TYR A 256 -2.45 9.00 -7.72
CA TYR A 256 -1.21 8.66 -8.43
C TYR A 256 -1.13 7.14 -8.60
N ILE A 257 -1.06 6.69 -9.84
CA ILE A 257 -0.97 5.29 -10.23
C ILE A 257 0.47 4.97 -10.64
N VAL A 258 0.98 3.85 -10.14
CA VAL A 258 2.24 3.25 -10.59
C VAL A 258 1.93 1.95 -11.32
N GLY A 259 2.64 1.66 -12.41
CA GLY A 259 2.62 0.37 -13.09
C GLY A 259 4.03 -0.13 -13.37
N ALA A 260 4.18 -1.43 -13.64
CA ALA A 260 5.44 -2.05 -14.04
C ALA A 260 5.36 -2.51 -15.50
N GLN A 261 6.33 -2.12 -16.34
CA GLN A 261 6.24 -2.30 -17.80
C GLN A 261 6.08 -3.76 -18.22
N SER A 262 6.79 -4.69 -17.58
CA SER A 262 6.72 -6.14 -17.84
C SER A 262 5.86 -6.89 -16.82
N ASP A 263 4.89 -6.22 -16.21
CA ASP A 263 3.93 -6.85 -15.31
C ASP A 263 3.06 -7.87 -16.05
N SER A 264 3.20 -9.15 -15.71
CA SER A 264 2.41 -10.25 -16.26
C SER A 264 1.21 -10.66 -15.41
N ILE A 265 1.06 -10.09 -14.20
CA ILE A 265 -0.01 -10.41 -13.24
C ILE A 265 -1.11 -9.36 -13.31
N ALA A 266 -0.73 -8.08 -13.29
CA ALA A 266 -1.60 -6.95 -13.56
C ALA A 266 -1.08 -6.12 -14.75
N PRO A 267 -1.14 -6.66 -16.00
CA PRO A 267 -0.63 -5.98 -17.18
C PRO A 267 -1.09 -4.53 -17.30
N VAL A 268 -0.14 -3.63 -17.56
CA VAL A 268 -0.38 -2.17 -17.56
C VAL A 268 -1.55 -1.75 -18.45
N LYS A 269 -1.72 -2.42 -19.60
CA LYS A 269 -2.77 -2.11 -20.59
C LYS A 269 -4.18 -2.33 -20.05
N THR A 270 -4.39 -3.37 -19.25
CA THR A 270 -5.68 -3.75 -18.67
C THR A 270 -5.87 -3.21 -17.26
N ASN A 271 -4.79 -2.72 -16.64
CA ASN A 271 -4.74 -2.27 -15.25
C ASN A 271 -4.23 -0.82 -15.14
N ALA A 272 -2.97 -0.57 -14.76
CA ALA A 272 -2.48 0.78 -14.41
C ALA A 272 -2.79 1.87 -15.46
N MET A 273 -2.52 1.63 -16.76
CA MET A 273 -2.84 2.60 -17.82
C MET A 273 -4.35 2.71 -18.06
N HIS A 274 -5.08 1.62 -17.87
CA HIS A 274 -6.53 1.59 -18.02
C HIS A 274 -7.23 2.39 -16.93
N TYR A 275 -6.81 2.23 -15.67
CA TYR A 275 -7.25 3.09 -14.57
C TYR A 275 -6.92 4.56 -14.85
N HIS A 276 -5.69 4.88 -15.25
CA HIS A 276 -5.29 6.25 -15.56
C HIS A 276 -6.16 6.89 -16.66
N LYS A 277 -6.51 6.12 -17.70
CA LYS A 277 -7.40 6.56 -18.77
C LYS A 277 -8.80 6.91 -18.26
N LEU A 278 -9.31 6.18 -17.28
CA LEU A 278 -10.68 6.35 -16.75
C LEU A 278 -10.77 7.38 -15.62
N ILE A 279 -9.69 7.63 -14.89
CA ILE A 279 -9.64 8.52 -13.73
C ILE A 279 -9.09 9.88 -14.14
N LYS A 280 -9.99 10.84 -14.33
CA LYS A 280 -9.63 12.22 -14.71
C LYS A 280 -8.69 12.84 -13.67
N GLY A 281 -7.60 13.45 -14.15
CA GLY A 281 -6.63 14.13 -13.30
C GLY A 281 -5.68 13.22 -12.53
N SER A 282 -5.77 11.90 -12.69
CA SER A 282 -4.79 10.98 -12.12
C SER A 282 -3.40 11.18 -12.73
N LYS A 283 -2.35 10.92 -11.94
CA LYS A 283 -0.97 10.81 -12.43
C LYS A 283 -0.62 9.35 -12.70
N LEU A 284 0.32 9.13 -13.62
CA LEU A 284 0.81 7.79 -13.96
C LEU A 284 2.34 7.77 -14.02
N LEU A 285 2.93 6.77 -13.37
CA LEU A 285 4.34 6.41 -13.51
C LEU A 285 4.42 4.94 -13.94
N ILE A 286 5.06 4.65 -15.07
CA ILE A 286 5.39 3.27 -15.47
C ILE A 286 6.87 3.04 -15.22
N ILE A 287 7.18 2.06 -14.37
CA ILE A 287 8.56 1.61 -14.13
C ILE A 287 9.02 0.80 -15.34
N PRO A 288 10.10 1.23 -16.03
CA PRO A 288 10.45 0.70 -17.34
C PRO A 288 11.21 -0.63 -17.27
N GLY A 289 11.42 -1.25 -18.45
CA GLY A 289 12.27 -2.43 -18.60
C GLY A 289 11.57 -3.73 -18.19
N MET A 290 12.35 -4.70 -17.71
CA MET A 290 11.86 -6.03 -17.31
C MET A 290 11.22 -6.05 -15.91
N THR A 291 10.84 -4.89 -15.37
CA THR A 291 10.18 -4.78 -14.08
C THR A 291 8.84 -5.51 -14.09
N GLY A 292 8.73 -6.55 -13.27
CA GLY A 292 7.52 -7.36 -13.11
C GLY A 292 6.67 -6.96 -11.90
N HIS A 293 5.56 -7.67 -11.70
CA HIS A 293 4.58 -7.37 -10.64
C HIS A 293 5.17 -7.41 -9.23
N TYR A 294 5.91 -8.47 -8.93
CA TYR A 294 6.32 -8.77 -7.55
C TYR A 294 7.56 -8.00 -7.10
N VAL A 295 8.13 -7.14 -7.95
CA VAL A 295 9.20 -6.21 -7.54
C VAL A 295 8.75 -5.35 -6.36
N PHE A 296 7.45 -5.06 -6.24
CA PHE A 296 6.88 -4.22 -5.18
C PHE A 296 6.60 -4.96 -3.86
N LEU A 297 6.97 -6.24 -3.75
CA LEU A 297 7.09 -6.92 -2.46
C LEU A 297 8.43 -6.58 -1.80
N ASN A 298 8.55 -6.80 -0.49
CA ASN A 298 9.84 -6.67 0.20
C ASN A 298 10.97 -7.44 -0.49
N GLU A 299 12.19 -6.95 -0.31
CA GLU A 299 13.37 -7.75 -0.62
C GLU A 299 13.49 -8.91 0.37
N ALA A 300 13.50 -10.14 -0.14
CA ALA A 300 13.60 -11.33 0.69
C ALA A 300 15.07 -11.73 0.95
N ILE A 301 15.31 -12.39 2.07
CA ILE A 301 16.62 -13.01 2.34
C ILE A 301 16.85 -14.17 1.35
N ASP A 302 18.11 -14.54 1.13
CA ASP A 302 18.48 -15.55 0.11
C ASP A 302 17.72 -16.87 0.26
N GLN A 303 17.56 -17.35 1.49
CA GLN A 303 16.81 -18.58 1.78
C GLN A 303 15.35 -18.52 1.31
N VAL A 304 14.70 -17.35 1.41
CA VAL A 304 13.33 -17.15 0.94
C VAL A 304 13.30 -16.96 -0.57
N LYS A 305 14.28 -16.25 -1.15
CA LYS A 305 14.43 -16.15 -2.61
C LYS A 305 14.58 -17.52 -3.28
N GLU A 306 15.34 -18.43 -2.68
CA GLU A 306 15.52 -19.80 -3.17
C GLU A 306 14.21 -20.62 -3.15
N LYS A 307 13.42 -20.51 -2.08
CA LYS A 307 12.17 -21.28 -1.90
C LYS A 307 10.99 -20.70 -2.66
N GLU A 308 10.88 -19.37 -2.68
CA GLU A 308 9.72 -18.62 -3.17
C GLU A 308 10.12 -17.73 -4.36
N GLY A 309 11.06 -18.20 -5.19
CA GLY A 309 11.64 -17.43 -6.28
C GLY A 309 10.63 -16.84 -7.26
N LYS A 310 9.46 -17.45 -7.43
CA LYS A 310 8.37 -16.90 -8.26
C LYS A 310 7.90 -15.50 -7.83
N PHE A 311 8.07 -15.15 -6.54
CA PHE A 311 7.68 -13.85 -5.98
C PHE A 311 8.87 -12.90 -5.77
N PHE A 312 10.06 -13.46 -5.49
CA PHE A 312 11.20 -12.67 -5.02
C PHE A 312 12.41 -12.67 -5.96
N ALA A 313 12.41 -13.49 -7.01
CA ALA A 313 13.42 -13.44 -8.06
C ALA A 313 13.00 -12.44 -9.14
N ASP A 314 13.76 -11.36 -9.25
CA ASP A 314 13.60 -10.36 -10.29
C ASP A 314 14.42 -10.73 -11.53
N ASP A 315 14.08 -10.14 -12.67
CA ASP A 315 14.93 -10.21 -13.86
C ASP A 315 16.33 -9.62 -13.55
N GLN A 316 17.38 -10.17 -14.14
CA GLN A 316 18.77 -9.75 -13.87
C GLN A 316 19.04 -8.27 -14.18
N THR A 317 18.23 -7.65 -15.03
CA THR A 317 18.31 -6.22 -15.36
C THR A 317 17.57 -5.31 -14.37
N VAL A 318 16.81 -5.89 -13.43
CA VAL A 318 15.98 -5.16 -12.47
C VAL A 318 16.65 -5.13 -11.11
N ASN A 319 16.85 -3.91 -10.59
CA ASN A 319 17.26 -3.69 -9.21
C ASN A 319 16.04 -3.32 -8.36
N ARG A 320 15.54 -4.27 -7.57
CA ARG A 320 14.39 -4.09 -6.68
C ARG A 320 14.56 -2.91 -5.73
N TYR A 321 15.71 -2.80 -5.09
CA TYR A 321 15.99 -1.71 -4.14
C TYR A 321 15.88 -0.34 -4.82
N ALA A 322 16.44 -0.19 -6.03
CA ALA A 322 16.33 1.07 -6.77
C ALA A 322 14.88 1.40 -7.16
N VAL A 323 14.08 0.39 -7.53
CA VAL A 323 12.63 0.57 -7.79
C VAL A 323 11.90 1.00 -6.52
N HIS A 324 12.19 0.38 -5.37
CA HIS A 324 11.63 0.75 -4.07
C HIS A 324 11.97 2.19 -3.69
N GLU A 325 13.25 2.58 -3.84
CA GLU A 325 13.70 3.92 -3.51
C GLU A 325 13.01 4.97 -4.39
N GLN A 326 12.92 4.73 -5.70
CA GLN A 326 12.23 5.62 -6.64
C GLN A 326 10.74 5.76 -6.27
N VAL A 327 10.03 4.63 -6.14
CA VAL A 327 8.57 4.63 -5.96
C VAL A 327 8.19 5.14 -4.58
N GLY A 328 8.94 4.79 -3.54
CA GLY A 328 8.70 5.26 -2.18
C GLY A 328 8.95 6.76 -2.04
N ASN A 329 9.98 7.29 -2.70
CA ASN A 329 10.22 8.74 -2.73
C ASN A 329 9.12 9.49 -3.51
N GLU A 330 8.62 8.93 -4.62
CA GLU A 330 7.48 9.49 -5.34
C GLU A 330 6.19 9.47 -4.51
N ALA A 331 5.93 8.39 -3.77
CA ALA A 331 4.81 8.28 -2.83
C ALA A 331 4.91 9.34 -1.72
N ALA A 332 6.07 9.45 -1.06
CA ALA A 332 6.30 10.45 -0.03
C ALA A 332 6.12 11.87 -0.55
N LYS A 333 6.71 12.19 -1.71
CA LYS A 333 6.57 13.50 -2.37
C LYS A 333 5.12 13.81 -2.69
N PHE A 334 4.38 12.83 -3.22
CA PHE A 334 2.96 12.96 -3.51
C PHE A 334 2.18 13.32 -2.25
N PHE A 335 2.26 12.51 -1.20
CA PHE A 335 1.52 12.74 0.04
C PHE A 335 1.91 14.05 0.73
N LEU A 336 3.21 14.40 0.79
CA LEU A 336 3.67 15.69 1.35
C LEU A 336 3.13 16.89 0.57
N THR A 337 2.87 16.73 -0.73
CA THR A 337 2.35 17.81 -1.58
C THR A 337 0.84 17.94 -1.47
N THR A 338 0.11 16.82 -1.38
CA THR A 338 -1.35 16.78 -1.45
C THR A 338 -2.05 16.85 -0.09
N LEU A 339 -1.44 16.31 0.98
CA LEU A 339 -1.98 16.34 2.33
C LEU A 339 -1.46 17.61 3.04
N ARG A 340 -2.12 18.74 2.80
CA ARG A 340 -1.77 20.05 3.38
C ARG A 340 -2.77 20.51 4.40
#